data_AF-X5Q2T2-F1
#
_entry.id   AF-X5Q2T2-F1
#
_cell.length_a   1.000
_cell.length_b   1.000
_cell.length_c   1.000
_cell.angle_alpha   90.00
_cell.angle_beta   90.00
_cell.angle_gamma   90.00
#
_symmetry.space_group_name_H-M   'P 1'
#
loop_
_entity.id
_entity.type
_entity.pdbx_description
1 polymer ?
#
loop_
_entity_poly.entity_id
_entity_poly.type
_entity_poly.pdbx_seq_one_letter_code
_entity_poly.pdbx_strand_id
1 'polypeptide(L)' 'MKSVDTIARVRRAFHVQGWSLKRICRELHVSRNTVRKILRSDETSFSYERERQPKAEDRSVAGSA' A
#
# COMPACT_ATOMS: atom_id res chain seq x y z
N MET A 1 7.06 -3.40 1.35
CA MET A 1 7.59 -2.48 0.33
C MET A 1 7.01 -2.86 -1.03
N LYS A 2 6.11 -2.04 -1.59
CA LYS A 2 5.58 -2.16 -2.98
C LYS A 2 5.53 -0.79 -3.68
N SER A 3 6.30 0.16 -3.18
CA SER A 3 5.75 1.49 -2.90
C SER A 3 6.00 2.55 -3.96
N VAL A 4 7.00 2.45 -4.84
CA VAL A 4 7.28 3.53 -5.81
C VAL A 4 7.03 3.07 -7.24
N ASP A 5 7.55 1.90 -7.61
CA ASP A 5 7.45 1.36 -8.96
C ASP A 5 5.99 1.11 -9.39
N THR A 6 5.19 0.50 -8.50
CA THR A 6 3.77 0.24 -8.75
C THR A 6 2.96 1.53 -8.91
N ILE A 7 3.27 2.57 -8.12
CA ILE A 7 2.59 3.87 -8.16
C ILE A 7 2.88 4.55 -9.49
N ALA A 8 4.15 4.59 -9.89
CA ALA A 8 4.57 5.18 -11.16
C ALA A 8 3.94 4.46 -12.36
N ARG A 9 3.88 3.12 -12.33
CA ARG A 9 3.24 2.31 -13.39
C ARG A 9 1.74 2.56 -13.49
N VAL A 10 1.03 2.62 -12.36
CA VAL A 10 -0.40 2.93 -12.32
C VAL A 10 -0.68 4.34 -12.87
N ARG A 11 0.09 5.35 -12.45
CA ARG A 11 -0.11 6.74 -12.91
C ARG A 11 0.19 6.89 -14.40
N ARG A 12 1.28 6.28 -14.89
CA ARG A 12 1.61 6.29 -16.32
C ARG A 12 0.53 5.58 -17.15
N ALA A 13 0.05 4.42 -16.70
CA ALA A 13 -1.01 3.69 -17.40
C ALA A 13 -2.31 4.51 -17.49
N PHE A 14 -2.66 5.26 -16.45
CA PHE A 14 -3.88 6.07 -16.44
C PHE A 14 -3.73 7.38 -17.24
N HIS A 15 -2.71 8.20 -16.92
CA HIS A 15 -2.56 9.54 -17.49
C HIS A 15 -1.90 9.56 -18.87
N VAL A 16 -0.92 8.68 -19.12
CA VAL A 16 -0.19 8.66 -20.40
C VAL A 16 -0.84 7.70 -21.38
N GLN A 17 -1.21 6.50 -20.92
CA GLN A 17 -1.76 5.46 -21.81
C GLN A 17 -3.30 5.47 -21.88
N GLY A 18 -3.99 6.25 -21.03
CA GLY A 18 -5.45 6.35 -21.03
C GLY A 18 -6.18 5.07 -20.63
N TRP A 19 -5.53 4.16 -19.90
CA TRP A 19 -6.13 2.88 -19.54
C TRP A 19 -7.24 3.04 -18.48
N SER A 20 -8.29 2.23 -18.62
CA SER A 20 -9.35 2.19 -17.60
C SER A 20 -8.87 1.51 -16.31
N LEU A 21 -9.48 1.87 -15.18
CA LEU A 21 -9.21 1.23 -13.88
C LEU A 21 -9.32 -0.31 -13.94
N LYS A 22 -10.30 -0.84 -14.69
CA LYS A 22 -10.49 -2.29 -14.87
C LYS A 22 -9.26 -2.94 -15.52
N ARG A 23 -8.71 -2.30 -16.55
CA ARG A 23 -7.53 -2.80 -17.27
C ARG A 23 -6.29 -2.75 -16.37
N ILE A 24 -6.06 -1.63 -15.70
CA ILE A 24 -4.92 -1.45 -14.78
C ILE A 24 -4.93 -2.50 -13.67
N CYS A 25 -6.10 -2.79 -13.08
CA CYS A 25 -6.21 -3.81 -12.04
C CYS A 25 -5.82 -5.22 -12.53
N ARG A 26 -6.19 -5.56 -13.77
CA ARG A 26 -5.89 -6.88 -14.38
C ARG A 26 -4.43 -7.00 -14.76
N GLU A 27 -3.87 -5.96 -15.38
CA GLU A 27 -2.50 -5.99 -15.89
C GLU A 27 -1.44 -5.92 -14.79
N LEU A 28 -1.68 -5.07 -13.79
CA LEU A 28 -0.71 -4.85 -12.71
C LEU A 28 -0.98 -5.75 -11.50
N HIS A 29 -2.05 -6.54 -11.52
CA HIS A 29 -2.52 -7.36 -10.40
C HIS A 29 -2.66 -6.56 -9.09
N VAL A 30 -3.12 -5.31 -9.23
CA VAL A 30 -3.32 -4.38 -8.12
C VAL A 30 -4.81 -4.28 -7.80
N SER A 31 -5.15 -4.23 -6.51
CA SER A 31 -6.54 -4.04 -6.10
C SER A 31 -7.11 -2.71 -6.61
N ARG A 32 -8.40 -2.69 -6.94
CA ARG A 32 -9.07 -1.46 -7.38
C ARG A 32 -9.00 -0.35 -6.34
N ASN A 33 -9.04 -0.70 -5.06
CA ASN A 33 -8.90 0.26 -3.96
C ASN A 33 -7.51 0.90 -3.94
N THR A 34 -6.46 0.12 -4.18
CA THR A 34 -5.10 0.64 -4.30
C THR A 34 -4.95 1.56 -5.51
N VAL A 35 -5.46 1.18 -6.68
CA VAL A 35 -5.45 2.04 -7.88
C VAL A 35 -6.20 3.35 -7.61
N ARG A 36 -7.38 3.28 -7.01
CA ARG A 36 -8.17 4.47 -6.65
C ARG A 36 -7.46 5.35 -5.61
N LYS A 37 -6.77 4.75 -4.64
CA LYS A 37 -5.95 5.48 -3.66
C LYS A 37 -4.82 6.22 -4.36
N ILE A 38 -4.08 5.55 -5.25
CA ILE A 38 -2.99 6.14 -6.06
C ILE A 38 -3.48 7.29 -6.94
N LEU A 39 -4.63 7.15 -7.59
CA LEU A 39 -5.13 8.20 -8.49
C LEU A 39 -5.76 9.38 -7.74
N ARG A 40 -6.18 9.17 -6.48
CA ARG A 40 -6.78 10.23 -5.66
C ARG A 40 -5.75 11.06 -4.91
N SER A 41 -4.57 10.52 -4.63
CA SER A 41 -3.48 11.23 -3.99
C SER A 41 -2.26 11.21 -4.89
N ASP A 42 -1.75 12.39 -5.26
CA ASP A 42 -0.50 12.51 -6.03
C ASP A 42 0.76 12.10 -5.23
N GLU A 43 0.59 11.51 -4.05
CA GLU A 43 1.63 11.06 -3.14
C GLU A 43 2.47 9.92 -3.75
N THR A 44 3.79 10.06 -3.62
CA THR A 44 4.76 9.16 -4.26
C THR A 44 5.12 7.97 -3.36
N SER A 45 4.73 8.03 -2.09
CA SER A 45 4.94 6.95 -1.12
C SER A 45 3.75 6.82 -0.18
N PHE A 46 3.12 5.64 -0.14
CA PHE A 46 2.26 5.28 0.98
C PHE A 46 3.11 4.57 2.04
N SER A 47 3.49 5.28 3.10
CA SER A 47 4.01 4.64 4.31
C SER A 47 2.86 3.95 5.04
N TYR A 48 3.15 2.79 5.61
CA TYR A 48 2.25 2.16 6.57
C TYR A 48 2.64 2.68 7.96
N GLU A 49 1.99 3.75 8.40
CA GLU A 49 2.16 4.23 9.77
C GLU A 49 1.21 3.45 10.68
N ARG A 50 1.76 2.61 11.56
CA ARG A 50 0.99 2.03 12.66
C ARG A 50 0.93 3.04 13.78
N GLU A 51 -0.26 3.54 14.09
CA GLU A 51 -0.49 4.45 15.22
C GLU A 51 -0.19 3.80 16.58
N ARG A 52 -0.34 2.48 16.69
CA ARG A 52 -0.02 1.73 17.91
C ARG A 52 0.71 0.43 17.56
N GLN A 53 1.96 0.34 18.00
CA GLN A 53 2.73 -0.90 17.98
C GLN A 53 2.41 -1.66 19.27
N PRO A 54 1.82 -2.87 19.23
CA PRO A 54 1.72 -3.70 20.42
C PRO A 54 3.14 -4.02 20.90
N LYS A 55 3.51 -3.53 22.09
CA LYS A 55 4.74 -3.94 22.75
C LYS A 55 4.61 -5.43 23.07
N ALA A 56 5.67 -6.19 22.78
CA ALA A 56 5.74 -7.60 23.15
C ALA A 56 5.38 -7.73 24.64
N GLU A 57 4.43 -8.60 24.97
CA GLU A 57 4.14 -8.92 26.36
C GLU A 57 5.39 -9.61 26.94
N ASP A 58 6.04 -8.93 27.88
CA ASP A 58 7.20 -9.48 28.58
C ASP A 58 6.71 -10.65 29.45
N ARG A 59 7.04 -11.87 29.02
CA ARG A 59 6.67 -13.11 29.71
C ARG A 59 7.66 -13.40 30.83
N SER A 60 7.83 -12.45 31.75
CA SER A 60 8.80 -12.52 32.86
C SER A 60 8.14 -12.36 34.23
N VAL A 61 6.93 -12.90 34.43
CA VAL A 61 6.38 -13.11 35.78
C VAL A 61 5.62 -14.44 35.88
N ALA A 62 6.37 -15.54 35.89
CA ALA A 62 5.89 -16.82 36.39
C ALA A 62 7.10 -17.61 36.93
N GLY A 63 7.60 -17.19 38.09
CA GLY A 63 8.66 -17.93 38.77
C GLY A 63 9.34 -17.15 39.87
N SER A 64 8.66 -16.94 41.00
CA SER A 64 9.34 -16.73 42.27
C SER A 64 8.36 -16.86 43.45
N ALA A 65 8.59 -17.93 44.22
CA ALA A 65 8.26 -18.18 45.62
C ALA A 65 6.78 -18.30 46.03
#